data_AF-A9D3X3-F1
#
_entry.id   AF-A9D3X3-F1
#
_cell.length_a   1.000
_cell.length_b   1.000
_cell.length_c   1.000
_cell.angle_alpha   90.00
_cell.angle_beta   90.00
_cell.angle_gamma   90.00
#
_symmetry.space_group_name_H-M   'P 1'
#
loop_
_entity.id
_entity.type
_entity.pdbx_description
1 polymer ?
#
loop_
_entity_poly.entity_id
_entity_poly.type
_entity_poly.pdbx_seq_one_letter_code
_entity_poly.pdbx_strand_id
1 'polypeptide(L)'
;MSTNQLQKAVVERLSADPAILAITGTGRIFDRRITRAEPPYLVFGEAVARDFSTGDDEGGGTEHRFEIEAWTKQNGRKQAVELADAVRAALHDRDLALEGATLINLRHERTLSRRAPRSGLHLARLRFRAVTEP
;
A
#
# COMPACT_ATOMS: atom_id res chain seq x y z
N MET A 1 10.93 -12.70 8.21
CA MET A 1 9.47 -12.96 8.31
C MET A 1 8.62 -11.69 8.50
N SER A 2 9.23 -10.52 8.74
CA SER A 2 8.53 -9.23 8.94
C SER A 2 7.79 -8.67 7.72
N THR A 3 8.26 -8.90 6.49
CA THR A 3 7.62 -8.38 5.27
C THR A 3 6.20 -8.91 5.07
N ASN A 4 5.95 -10.20 5.36
CA ASN A 4 4.61 -10.77 5.29
C ASN A 4 3.67 -10.19 6.36
N GLN A 5 4.20 -9.90 7.55
CA GLN A 5 3.43 -9.29 8.64
C GLN A 5 3.06 -7.84 8.31
N LEU A 6 4.00 -7.08 7.75
CA LEU A 6 3.72 -5.73 7.24
C LEU A 6 2.64 -5.75 6.16
N GLN A 7 2.74 -6.66 5.20
CA GLN A 7 1.71 -6.79 4.16
C GLN A 7 0.34 -7.12 4.75
N LYS A 8 0.25 -8.09 5.68
CA LYS A 8 -0.98 -8.47 6.36
C LYS A 8 -1.61 -7.26 7.07
N ALA A 9 -0.84 -6.53 7.86
CA ALA A 9 -1.31 -5.37 8.61
C ALA A 9 -1.76 -4.22 7.68
N VAL A 10 -1.04 -3.98 6.59
CA VAL A 10 -1.44 -3.00 5.56
C VAL A 10 -2.76 -3.41 4.91
N VAL A 11 -2.91 -4.67 4.49
CA VAL A 11 -4.15 -5.15 3.84
C VAL A 11 -5.34 -5.10 4.81
N GLU A 12 -5.15 -5.50 6.07
CA GLU A 12 -6.19 -5.42 7.10
C GLU A 12 -6.64 -3.97 7.32
N ARG A 13 -5.69 -3.06 7.50
CA ARG A 13 -5.96 -1.63 7.69
C ARG A 13 -6.74 -1.03 6.53
N LEU A 14 -6.31 -1.29 5.29
CA LEU A 14 -6.98 -0.77 4.10
C LEU A 14 -8.37 -1.40 3.90
N SER A 15 -8.55 -2.68 4.26
CA SER A 15 -9.82 -3.39 4.12
C SER A 15 -10.87 -2.91 5.12
N ALA A 16 -10.44 -2.39 6.27
CA ALA A 16 -11.31 -1.86 7.31
C ALA A 16 -11.55 -0.34 7.22
N ASP A 17 -10.85 0.36 6.32
CA ASP A 17 -10.96 1.82 6.23
C ASP A 17 -12.29 2.24 5.55
N PRO A 18 -13.12 3.05 6.22
CA PRO A 18 -14.44 3.41 5.70
C PRO A 18 -14.39 4.28 4.44
N ALA A 19 -13.36 5.12 4.27
CA ALA A 19 -13.22 5.97 3.08
C ALA A 19 -12.83 5.12 1.86
N ILE A 20 -11.98 4.12 2.05
CA ILE A 20 -11.64 3.15 1.00
C ILE A 20 -12.88 2.30 0.65
N LEU A 21 -13.56 1.73 1.65
CA LEU A 21 -14.75 0.91 1.46
C LEU A 21 -15.88 1.66 0.75
N ALA A 22 -16.04 2.97 1.00
CA ALA A 22 -17.02 3.80 0.31
C ALA A 22 -16.76 3.91 -1.21
N ILE A 23 -15.50 3.78 -1.65
CA ILE A 23 -15.11 3.87 -3.05
C ILE A 23 -15.06 2.48 -3.71
N THR A 24 -14.38 1.52 -3.08
CA THR A 24 -14.11 0.20 -3.67
C THR A 24 -15.18 -0.84 -3.35
N GLY A 25 -15.80 -0.76 -2.17
CA GLY A 25 -16.61 -1.82 -1.59
C GLY A 25 -15.76 -2.90 -0.90
N THR A 26 -16.44 -3.86 -0.25
CA THR A 26 -15.79 -4.92 0.52
C THR A 26 -15.06 -5.93 -0.37
N GLY A 27 -13.87 -6.38 0.05
CA GLY A 27 -13.14 -7.46 -0.63
C GLY A 27 -12.48 -7.07 -1.96
N ARG A 28 -12.17 -5.77 -2.13
CA ARG A 28 -11.62 -5.20 -3.37
C ARG A 28 -10.15 -4.77 -3.24
N ILE A 29 -9.42 -5.50 -2.40
CA ILE A 29 -7.98 -5.34 -2.20
C ILE A 29 -7.33 -6.67 -2.54
N PHE A 30 -6.37 -6.64 -3.46
CA PHE A 30 -5.71 -7.84 -3.97
C PHE A 30 -4.21 -7.78 -3.75
N ASP A 31 -3.57 -8.93 -3.58
CA ASP A 31 -2.10 -9.08 -3.49
C ASP A 31 -1.40 -9.08 -4.86
N ARG A 32 -2.18 -9.27 -5.92
CA ARG A 32 -1.74 -9.20 -7.31
C ARG A 32 -2.89 -8.71 -8.17
N ARG A 33 -2.57 -8.19 -9.36
CA ARG A 33 -3.61 -7.77 -10.30
C ARG A 33 -4.41 -8.98 -10.79
N ILE A 34 -5.70 -9.02 -10.46
CA ILE A 34 -6.61 -10.08 -10.91
C ILE A 34 -7.14 -9.77 -12.31
N THR A 35 -7.04 -10.75 -13.21
CA THR A 35 -7.62 -10.69 -14.55
C THR A 35 -9.15 -10.59 -14.45
N ARG A 36 -9.74 -9.58 -15.10
CA ARG A 36 -11.20 -9.27 -15.08
C ARG A 36 -11.78 -8.76 -13.76
N ALA A 37 -10.97 -8.35 -12.79
CA ALA A 37 -11.51 -7.58 -11.67
C ALA A 37 -12.10 -6.25 -12.17
N GLU A 38 -13.34 -5.94 -11.77
CA GLU A 38 -13.98 -4.68 -12.12
C GLU A 38 -13.50 -3.55 -11.19
N PRO A 39 -12.91 -2.45 -11.73
CA PRO A 39 -12.56 -1.28 -10.93
C PRO A 39 -13.81 -0.58 -10.36
N PRO A 40 -13.71 0.11 -9.21
CA PRO A 40 -12.46 0.43 -8.49
C PRO A 40 -11.95 -0.66 -7.54
N TYR A 41 -10.62 -0.85 -7.49
CA TYR A 41 -9.96 -1.78 -6.55
C TYR A 41 -8.53 -1.34 -6.24
N LEU A 42 -7.96 -1.89 -5.16
CA LEU A 42 -6.57 -1.73 -4.78
C LEU A 42 -5.77 -3.01 -5.09
N VAL A 43 -4.51 -2.84 -5.47
CA VAL A 43 -3.54 -3.93 -5.59
C VAL A 43 -2.32 -3.60 -4.75
N PHE A 44 -1.92 -4.51 -3.86
CA PHE A 44 -0.61 -4.49 -3.25
C PHE A 44 0.42 -4.87 -4.31
N GLY A 45 1.29 -3.92 -4.65
CA GLY A 45 2.24 -4.04 -5.74
C GLY A 45 3.54 -4.67 -5.30
N GLU A 46 4.63 -4.21 -5.92
CA GLU A 46 5.98 -4.65 -5.58
C GLU A 46 6.33 -4.24 -4.15
N ALA A 47 6.99 -5.15 -3.41
CA ALA A 47 7.56 -4.89 -2.10
C ALA A 47 9.00 -5.41 -2.05
N VAL A 48 9.90 -4.60 -1.51
CA VAL A 48 11.32 -4.91 -1.36
C VAL A 48 11.72 -4.63 0.07
N ALA A 49 12.36 -5.60 0.72
CA ALA A 49 12.96 -5.45 2.03
C ALA A 49 14.48 -5.35 1.91
N ARG A 50 15.09 -4.46 2.69
CA ARG A 50 16.54 -4.28 2.77
C ARG A 50 16.94 -4.20 4.23
N ASP A 51 18.06 -4.84 4.55
CA ASP A 51 18.71 -4.66 5.83
C ASP A 51 19.13 -3.18 5.96
N PHE A 52 18.70 -2.54 7.05
CA PHE A 52 19.01 -1.17 7.39
C PHE A 52 19.81 -1.10 8.70
N SER A 53 20.56 -2.16 9.03
CA SER A 53 21.55 -2.11 10.11
C SER A 53 22.69 -1.17 9.74
N THR A 54 22.77 -0.02 10.42
CA THR A 54 24.01 0.75 10.52
C THR A 54 24.89 0.11 11.58
N GLY A 55 26.16 -0.16 11.25
CA GLY A 55 27.06 -1.00 12.04
C GLY A 55 27.06 -0.73 13.56
N ASP A 56 27.26 -1.82 14.31
CA ASP A 56 27.39 -1.94 15.77
C ASP A 56 26.17 -1.56 16.64
N ASP A 57 25.06 -1.09 16.07
CA ASP A 57 23.79 -0.99 16.80
C ASP A 57 23.06 -2.35 16.80
N GLU A 58 22.87 -2.94 17.98
CA GLU A 58 22.22 -4.25 18.22
C GLU A 58 20.74 -4.31 17.77
N GLY A 59 20.15 -3.20 17.34
CA GLY A 59 18.77 -3.09 16.84
C GLY A 59 18.69 -3.20 15.32
N GLY A 60 18.90 -4.41 14.78
CA GLY A 60 18.85 -4.68 13.32
C GLY A 60 17.51 -4.32 12.66
N GLY A 61 17.38 -3.06 12.21
CA GLY A 61 16.21 -2.56 11.51
C GLY A 61 16.12 -3.06 10.06
N THR A 62 14.92 -3.38 9.59
CA THR A 62 14.63 -3.69 8.19
C THR A 62 13.84 -2.56 7.55
N GLU A 63 14.34 -2.01 6.45
CA GLU A 63 13.60 -1.06 5.62
C GLU A 63 12.79 -1.83 4.56
N HIS A 64 11.49 -1.58 4.50
CA HIS A 64 10.58 -2.10 3.48
C HIS A 64 10.10 -0.96 2.60
N ARG A 65 10.22 -1.13 1.28
CA ARG A 65 9.58 -0.24 0.29
C ARG A 65 8.54 -1.02 -0.46
N PHE A 66 7.29 -0.54 -0.43
CA PHE A 66 6.19 -1.21 -1.09
C PHE A 66 5.27 -0.24 -1.84
N GLU A 67 4.52 -0.76 -2.79
CA GLU A 67 3.59 0.01 -3.61
C GLU A 67 2.13 -0.41 -3.36
N ILE A 68 1.23 0.57 -3.37
CA ILE A 68 -0.22 0.36 -3.45
C ILE A 68 -0.72 0.99 -4.74
N GLU A 69 -1.47 0.21 -5.52
CA GLU A 69 -2.00 0.62 -6.80
C GLU A 69 -3.52 0.75 -6.74
N ALA A 70 -4.03 1.97 -6.91
CA ALA A 70 -5.45 2.27 -7.01
C ALA A 70 -5.90 2.27 -8.48
N TRP A 71 -6.69 1.28 -8.87
CA TRP A 71 -7.18 1.09 -10.24
C TRP A 71 -8.64 1.56 -10.35
N THR A 72 -8.96 2.32 -11.39
CA THR A 72 -10.31 2.90 -11.64
C THR A 72 -10.69 2.87 -13.12
N LYS A 73 -11.98 3.08 -13.42
CA LYS A 73 -12.56 3.02 -14.78
C LYS A 73 -12.02 4.13 -15.71
N GLN A 74 -12.35 4.04 -17.00
CA GLN A 74 -12.12 5.12 -17.97
C GLN A 74 -12.80 6.42 -17.51
N ASN A 75 -12.12 7.56 -17.65
CA ASN A 75 -12.49 8.87 -17.09
C ASN A 75 -12.47 8.94 -15.54
N GLY A 76 -11.95 7.91 -14.87
CA GLY A 76 -11.84 7.82 -13.41
C GLY A 76 -10.62 8.51 -12.79
N ARG A 77 -9.93 9.43 -13.47
CA ARG A 77 -8.71 10.05 -12.91
C ARG A 77 -8.96 10.70 -11.55
N LYS A 78 -10.09 11.38 -11.38
CA LYS A 78 -10.51 11.97 -10.11
C LYS A 78 -10.68 10.89 -9.05
N GLN A 79 -11.44 9.84 -9.35
CA GLN A 79 -11.65 8.69 -8.47
C GLN A 79 -10.33 7.98 -8.09
N ALA A 80 -9.37 7.89 -9.02
CA ALA A 80 -8.06 7.30 -8.74
C ALA A 80 -7.25 8.14 -7.72
N VAL A 81 -7.34 9.47 -7.83
CA VAL A 81 -6.68 10.39 -6.89
C VAL A 81 -7.39 10.37 -5.54
N GLU A 82 -8.73 10.41 -5.51
CA GLU A 82 -9.51 10.31 -4.27
C GLU A 82 -9.21 9.00 -3.52
N LEU A 83 -9.16 7.87 -4.24
CA LEU A 83 -8.80 6.58 -3.66
C LEU A 83 -7.34 6.56 -3.18
N ALA A 84 -6.42 7.20 -3.92
CA ALA A 84 -5.04 7.34 -3.49
C ALA A 84 -4.91 8.19 -2.20
N ASP A 85 -5.66 9.27 -2.10
CA ASP A 85 -5.66 10.12 -0.91
C ASP A 85 -6.21 9.38 0.31
N ALA A 86 -7.27 8.57 0.13
CA ALA A 86 -7.78 7.68 1.17
C ALA A 86 -6.72 6.66 1.63
N VAL A 87 -6.04 6.00 0.68
CA VAL A 87 -4.92 5.07 0.99
C VAL A 87 -3.79 5.78 1.74
N ARG A 88 -3.40 6.98 1.29
CA ARG A 88 -2.38 7.78 1.97
C ARG A 88 -2.80 8.12 3.39
N ALA A 89 -4.02 8.57 3.63
CA ALA A 89 -4.52 8.90 4.96
C ALA A 89 -4.63 7.66 5.89
N ALA A 90 -4.91 6.50 5.31
CA ALA A 90 -5.02 5.23 6.03
C ALA A 90 -3.67 4.64 6.46
N LEU A 91 -2.57 5.02 5.80
CA LEU A 91 -1.23 4.43 6.01
C LEU A 91 -0.16 5.42 6.46
N HIS A 92 -0.15 6.65 5.95
CA HIS A 92 0.90 7.62 6.28
C HIS A 92 0.86 7.99 7.77
N ASP A 93 2.02 7.87 8.44
CA ASP A 93 2.19 8.15 9.86
C ASP A 93 1.23 7.36 10.77
N ARG A 94 0.87 6.15 10.32
CA ARG A 94 0.05 5.25 11.10
C ARG A 94 0.90 4.17 11.73
N ASP A 95 0.61 3.91 12.99
CA ASP A 95 1.09 2.74 13.70
C ASP A 95 0.26 1.54 13.26
N LEU A 96 0.95 0.48 12.84
CA LEU A 96 0.35 -0.80 12.51
C LEU A 96 0.95 -1.82 13.47
N ALA A 97 0.08 -2.58 14.14
CA ALA A 97 0.52 -3.70 14.96
C ALA A 97 1.03 -4.82 14.05
N LEU A 98 2.28 -5.23 14.24
CA LEU A 98 2.90 -6.34 13.52
C LEU A 98 3.15 -7.48 14.52
N GLU A 99 2.88 -8.71 14.12
CA GLU A 99 3.20 -9.89 14.94
C GLU A 99 4.70 -10.18 14.85
N GLY A 100 5.43 -10.06 15.97
CA GLY A 100 6.86 -10.37 16.04
C GLY A 100 7.79 -9.36 15.36
N ALA A 101 7.34 -8.12 15.23
CA ALA A 101 8.15 -6.96 14.86
C ALA A 101 7.47 -5.68 15.36
N THR A 102 8.23 -4.60 15.51
CA THR A 102 7.69 -3.27 15.78
C THR A 102 7.80 -2.39 14.54
N LEU A 103 6.71 -1.75 14.13
CA LEU A 103 6.75 -0.72 13.08
C LEU A 103 7.28 0.58 13.69
N ILE A 104 8.47 1.00 13.30
CA ILE A 104 9.10 2.24 13.77
C ILE A 104 8.55 3.44 13.00
N ASN A 105 8.26 3.26 11.72
CA ASN A 105 7.83 4.35 10.86
C ASN A 105 7.14 3.82 9.60
N LEU A 106 6.12 4.53 9.12
CA LEU A 106 5.48 4.30 7.83
C LEU A 106 5.21 5.63 7.12
N ARG A 107 5.97 5.91 6.07
CA ARG A 107 5.95 7.19 5.34
C ARG A 107 5.55 6.98 3.89
N HIS A 108 4.73 7.90 3.41
CA HIS A 108 4.45 8.05 1.98
C HIS A 108 5.66 8.72 1.31
N GLU A 109 6.18 8.12 0.24
CA GLU A 109 7.30 8.69 -0.52
C GLU A 109 6.80 9.44 -1.76
N ARG A 110 5.83 8.86 -2.49
CA ARG A 110 5.40 9.40 -3.79
C ARG A 110 4.04 8.86 -4.21
N THR A 111 3.26 9.71 -4.90
CA THR A 111 2.07 9.29 -5.67
C THR A 111 2.26 9.62 -7.15
N LEU A 112 1.94 8.67 -8.03
CA LEU A 112 1.94 8.86 -9.47
C LEU A 112 0.58 8.44 -10.05
N SER A 113 -0.13 9.37 -10.67
CA SER A 113 -1.37 9.10 -11.41
C SER A 113 -1.11 9.04 -12.92
N ARG A 114 -1.48 7.92 -13.55
CA ARG A 114 -1.33 7.72 -14.99
C ARG A 114 -2.50 6.93 -15.59
N ARG A 115 -2.67 7.05 -16.90
CA ARG A 115 -3.52 6.13 -17.67
C ARG A 115 -2.70 4.90 -18.04
N ALA A 116 -3.23 3.71 -17.81
CA ALA A 116 -2.61 2.46 -18.21
C ALA A 116 -2.90 2.21 -19.71
N PRO A 117 -1.89 2.23 -20.59
CA PRO A 117 -2.13 2.23 -22.04
C PRO A 117 -2.77 0.93 -22.56
N ARG A 118 -2.46 -0.22 -21.94
CA ARG A 118 -2.99 -1.52 -22.37
C ARG A 118 -4.45 -1.78 -21.99
N SER A 119 -4.90 -1.30 -20.83
CA SER A 119 -6.27 -1.53 -20.34
C SER A 119 -7.18 -0.32 -20.53
N GLY A 120 -6.62 0.86 -20.83
CA GLY A 120 -7.33 2.13 -20.88
C GLY A 120 -7.78 2.66 -19.52
N LEU A 121 -7.57 1.91 -18.44
CA LEU A 121 -7.92 2.26 -17.05
C LEU A 121 -7.01 3.38 -16.51
N HIS A 122 -7.46 4.03 -15.44
CA HIS A 122 -6.62 4.95 -14.67
C HIS A 122 -6.05 4.24 -13.44
N LEU A 123 -4.79 4.53 -13.14
CA LEU A 123 -4.04 4.02 -12.01
C LEU A 123 -3.44 5.20 -11.24
N ALA A 124 -3.61 5.22 -9.93
CA ALA A 124 -2.75 5.98 -9.03
C ALA A 124 -1.88 5.00 -8.22
N ARG A 125 -0.56 5.13 -8.35
CA ARG A 125 0.40 4.30 -7.64
C ARG A 125 1.02 5.11 -6.51
N LEU A 126 0.92 4.59 -5.29
CA LEU A 126 1.51 5.16 -4.09
C LEU A 126 2.69 4.28 -3.67
N ARG A 127 3.79 4.92 -3.31
CA ARG A 127 4.96 4.24 -2.77
C ARG A 127 5.15 4.64 -1.31
N PHE A 128 5.42 3.65 -0.48
CA PHE A 128 5.63 3.80 0.95
C PHE A 128 6.98 3.22 1.35
N ARG A 129 7.53 3.80 2.41
CA ARG A 129 8.69 3.31 3.14
C ARG A 129 8.24 2.98 4.55
N ALA A 130 8.49 1.75 4.98
CA ALA A 130 8.30 1.30 6.34
C ALA A 130 9.63 0.86 6.94
N VAL A 131 9.87 1.14 8.21
CA VAL A 131 11.02 0.60 8.95
C VAL A 131 10.48 -0.26 10.08
N THR A 132 10.98 -1.48 10.20
CA THR A 132 10.59 -2.43 11.24
C THR A 132 11.79 -2.93 12.01
N GLU A 133 11.65 -3.12 13.32
CA GLU A 133 12.64 -3.78 14.17
C GLU A 133 12.08 -5.11 14.69
N PRO A 134 12.92 -6.13 14.92
CA PRO A 134 12.50 -7.41 15.49
C PRO A 134 11.99 -7.31 16.93
#